data_AF-A0A345XU01-F1
#
_entry.id   AF-A0A345XU01-F1
#
_cell.length_a   1.000
_cell.length_b   1.000
_cell.length_c   1.000
_cell.angle_alpha   90.00
_cell.angle_beta   90.00
_cell.angle_gamma   90.00
#
_symmetry.space_group_name_H-M   'P 1'
#
loop_
_entity.id
_entity.type
_entity.pdbx_description
1 polymer ?
#
loop_
_entity_poly.entity_id
_entity_poly.type
_entity_poly.pdbx_seq_one_letter_code
_entity_poly.pdbx_strand_id
1 'polypeptide(L)'
;MGTTAYDADGVRLAGDLVLPETAATGVVSFAHGSGSSRHSPRNRAVAEVLRRAGLGTLLIDLLTAEEERTDDATGELRFDTGLLGRRMQATVDWLAGQAATRDLPVGLFGASTGAAAALIAAAERPARVRAVVSRGGRPDLAGAALSGVHALVLLIVGGEDREVLRLNEQAAERLPASCRVHVVPGATHLFPEPGALEEVAERATDWFARMTPEEPGAV
;
A
#
# COMPACT_ATOMS: atom_id res chain seq x y z
N MET A 1 1.76 -20.66 4.16
CA MET A 1 1.66 -19.54 3.20
C MET A 1 2.33 -19.98 1.91
N GLY A 2 1.60 -20.00 0.80
CA GLY A 2 2.17 -20.27 -0.51
C GLY A 2 2.53 -18.95 -1.19
N THR A 3 3.72 -18.87 -1.78
CA THR A 3 4.06 -17.75 -2.67
C THR A 3 3.31 -17.98 -3.99
N THR A 4 2.54 -16.98 -4.41
CA THR A 4 1.93 -16.92 -5.75
C THR A 4 2.85 -16.13 -6.67
N ALA A 5 2.86 -16.51 -7.95
CA ALA A 5 3.53 -15.77 -9.00
C ALA A 5 2.48 -15.35 -10.03
N TYR A 6 2.54 -14.11 -10.48
CA TYR A 6 1.54 -13.55 -11.37
C TYR A 6 2.17 -12.56 -12.34
N ASP A 7 1.55 -12.42 -13.52
CA ASP A 7 2.03 -11.51 -14.54
C ASP A 7 1.57 -10.08 -14.23
N ALA A 8 2.50 -9.12 -14.25
CA ALA A 8 2.29 -7.72 -13.95
C ALA A 8 3.27 -6.84 -14.75
N ASP A 9 2.76 -5.88 -15.53
CA ASP A 9 3.56 -4.98 -16.39
C ASP A 9 4.60 -5.74 -17.26
N GLY A 10 4.19 -6.86 -17.85
CA GLY A 10 5.04 -7.68 -18.73
C GLY A 10 6.11 -8.54 -18.03
N VAL A 11 6.16 -8.54 -16.69
CA VAL A 11 7.06 -9.39 -15.89
C VAL A 11 6.27 -10.31 -14.97
N ARG A 12 6.93 -11.28 -14.34
CA ARG A 12 6.32 -12.16 -13.33
C ARG A 12 6.76 -11.75 -11.94
N LEU A 13 5.84 -11.26 -11.13
CA LEU A 13 6.08 -10.82 -9.75
C LEU A 13 5.71 -11.90 -8.75
N ALA A 14 6.39 -11.87 -7.60
CA ALA A 14 6.10 -12.76 -6.47
C ALA A 14 5.18 -12.05 -5.47
N GLY A 15 4.26 -12.80 -4.86
CA GLY A 15 3.45 -12.32 -3.77
C GLY A 15 3.04 -13.42 -2.80
N ASP A 16 2.75 -13.04 -1.56
CA ASP A 16 2.24 -13.92 -0.53
C ASP A 16 0.78 -13.51 -0.24
N LEU A 17 -0.19 -14.15 -0.91
CA LEU A 17 -1.62 -13.95 -0.69
C LEU A 17 -2.09 -14.81 0.49
N VAL A 18 -2.75 -14.18 1.46
CA VAL A 18 -3.37 -14.87 2.59
C VAL A 18 -4.76 -14.30 2.81
N LEU A 19 -5.76 -15.17 2.76
CA LEU A 19 -7.14 -14.86 3.11
C LEU A 19 -7.43 -15.46 4.50
N PRO A 20 -8.27 -14.82 5.32
CA PRO A 20 -8.79 -15.43 6.54
C PRO A 20 -9.58 -16.71 6.21
N GLU A 21 -9.72 -17.61 7.20
CA GLU A 21 -10.55 -18.82 7.06
C GLU A 21 -12.05 -18.48 6.95
N THR A 22 -12.45 -17.35 7.52
CA THR A 22 -13.78 -16.75 7.37
C THR A 22 -13.87 -15.91 6.09
N ALA A 23 -15.08 -15.52 5.70
CA ALA A 23 -15.27 -14.62 4.56
C ALA A 23 -14.53 -13.30 4.79
N ALA A 24 -13.58 -12.97 3.91
CA ALA A 24 -12.84 -11.72 3.96
C ALA A 24 -13.76 -10.54 3.67
N THR A 25 -13.59 -9.44 4.39
CA THR A 25 -14.36 -8.19 4.18
C THR A 25 -13.70 -7.26 3.15
N GLY A 26 -12.45 -7.54 2.78
CA GLY A 26 -11.64 -6.79 1.83
C GLY A 26 -10.28 -7.45 1.65
N VAL A 27 -9.49 -6.97 0.70
CA VAL A 27 -8.10 -7.42 0.49
C VAL A 27 -7.15 -6.23 0.43
N VAL A 28 -6.04 -6.29 1.16
CA VAL A 28 -5.03 -5.23 1.23
C VAL A 28 -3.74 -5.68 0.57
N SER A 29 -3.30 -4.99 -0.47
CA SER A 29 -2.00 -5.22 -1.10
C SER A 29 -0.91 -4.29 -0.54
N PHE A 30 0.23 -4.86 -0.17
CA PHE A 30 1.34 -4.15 0.46
C PHE A 30 2.44 -3.83 -0.55
N ALA A 31 2.64 -2.54 -0.84
CA ALA A 31 3.83 -2.03 -1.54
C ALA A 31 4.93 -1.71 -0.53
N HIS A 32 6.03 -2.47 -0.56
CA HIS A 32 7.17 -2.20 0.31
C HIS A 32 7.96 -0.96 -0.14
N GLY A 33 8.78 -0.44 0.76
CA GLY A 33 9.71 0.64 0.44
C GLY A 33 10.94 0.13 -0.30
N SER A 34 11.73 1.08 -0.80
CA SER A 34 13.02 0.84 -1.46
C SER A 34 13.96 -0.03 -0.61
N GLY A 35 14.60 -1.03 -1.24
CA GLY A 35 15.51 -1.96 -0.55
C GLY A 35 14.82 -2.89 0.46
N SER A 36 13.49 -3.01 0.41
CA SER A 36 12.71 -3.96 1.18
C SER A 36 12.04 -4.97 0.24
N SER A 37 11.25 -5.89 0.80
CA SER A 37 10.54 -6.92 0.03
C SER A 37 9.28 -7.35 0.76
N ARG A 38 8.53 -8.29 0.18
CA ARG A 38 7.40 -8.99 0.82
C ARG A 38 7.77 -9.69 2.13
N HIS A 39 9.07 -9.85 2.40
CA HIS A 39 9.59 -10.45 3.63
C HIS A 39 9.80 -9.45 4.78
N SER A 40 9.54 -8.16 4.57
CA SER A 40 9.65 -7.11 5.58
C SER A 40 8.96 -7.48 6.90
N PRO A 41 9.69 -7.58 8.03
CA PRO A 41 9.11 -7.89 9.34
C PRO A 41 8.02 -6.89 9.75
N ARG A 42 8.22 -5.61 9.44
CA ARG A 42 7.26 -4.54 9.74
C ARG A 42 5.95 -4.72 8.98
N ASN A 43 6.03 -4.96 7.67
CA ASN A 43 4.81 -5.14 6.86
C ASN A 43 4.11 -6.46 7.21
N ARG A 44 4.86 -7.52 7.54
CA ARG A 44 4.31 -8.79 8.02
C ARG A 44 3.56 -8.64 9.34
N ALA A 45 4.09 -7.85 10.28
CA ALA A 45 3.43 -7.56 11.55
C ALA A 45 2.10 -6.81 11.32
N VAL A 46 2.11 -5.74 10.51
CA VAL A 46 0.87 -5.02 10.15
C VAL A 46 -0.12 -5.96 9.46
N ALA A 47 0.33 -6.73 8.47
CA ALA A 47 -0.53 -7.67 7.75
C ALA A 47 -1.16 -8.73 8.67
N GLU A 48 -0.45 -9.16 9.72
CA GLU A 48 -1.01 -10.08 10.70
C GLU A 48 -2.17 -9.48 11.49
N VAL A 49 -2.03 -8.22 11.91
CA VAL A 49 -3.12 -7.49 12.59
C VAL A 49 -4.31 -7.31 11.66
N LEU A 50 -4.10 -6.94 10.40
CA LEU A 50 -5.18 -6.83 9.40
C LEU A 50 -5.90 -8.18 9.20
N ARG A 51 -5.16 -9.30 9.12
CA ARG A 51 -5.76 -10.63 9.00
C ARG A 51 -6.60 -11.01 10.22
N ARG A 52 -6.13 -10.68 11.43
CA ARG A 52 -6.90 -10.88 12.66
C ARG A 52 -8.20 -10.05 12.68
N ALA A 53 -8.23 -8.93 11.94
CA ALA A 53 -9.42 -8.11 11.75
C ALA A 53 -10.32 -8.55 10.56
N GLY A 54 -10.04 -9.69 9.92
CA GLY A 54 -10.87 -10.25 8.84
C GLY A 54 -10.55 -9.75 7.44
N LEU A 55 -9.43 -9.06 7.23
CA LEU A 55 -8.95 -8.65 5.91
C LEU A 55 -8.02 -9.69 5.29
N GLY A 56 -8.17 -9.92 3.99
CA GLY A 56 -7.14 -10.60 3.20
C GLY A 56 -5.91 -9.70 3.03
N THR A 57 -4.72 -10.28 2.91
CA THR A 57 -3.47 -9.53 2.69
C THR A 57 -2.66 -10.14 1.57
N LEU A 58 -2.14 -9.29 0.68
CA LEU A 58 -1.20 -9.66 -0.37
C LEU A 58 0.09 -8.86 -0.20
N LEU A 59 1.18 -9.51 0.24
CA LEU A 59 2.50 -8.88 0.28
C LEU A 59 3.23 -9.20 -1.01
N ILE A 60 3.64 -8.19 -1.78
CA ILE A 60 4.23 -8.37 -3.11
C ILE A 60 5.68 -7.88 -3.13
N ASP A 61 6.46 -8.38 -4.09
CA ASP A 61 7.65 -7.69 -4.55
C ASP A 61 7.29 -6.89 -5.79
N LEU A 62 7.58 -5.59 -5.80
CA LEU A 62 7.35 -4.74 -6.96
C LEU A 62 8.48 -4.83 -7.99
N LEU A 63 9.58 -5.50 -7.64
CA LEU A 63 10.68 -5.83 -8.54
C LEU A 63 10.78 -7.35 -8.69
N THR A 64 11.22 -7.82 -9.85
CA THR A 64 11.60 -9.22 -10.01
C THR A 64 12.90 -9.48 -9.26
N ALA A 65 13.19 -10.74 -8.90
CA ALA A 65 14.45 -11.09 -8.25
C ALA A 65 15.72 -10.77 -9.09
N GLU A 66 15.58 -10.59 -10.40
CA GLU A 66 16.68 -10.13 -11.27
C GLU A 66 16.86 -8.61 -11.22
N GLU A 67 15.76 -7.87 -11.24
CA GLU A 67 15.76 -6.42 -11.08
C GLU A 67 16.23 -6.03 -9.69
N GLU A 68 15.80 -6.72 -8.63
CA GLU A 68 16.27 -6.48 -7.25
C GLU A 68 17.80 -6.62 -7.16
N ARG A 69 18.37 -7.67 -7.74
CA ARG A 69 19.84 -7.87 -7.75
C ARG A 69 20.58 -6.75 -8.48
N THR A 70 20.00 -6.24 -9.56
CA THR A 70 20.60 -5.14 -10.32
C THR A 70 20.47 -3.82 -9.55
N ASP A 71 19.28 -3.57 -9.03
CA ASP A 71 18.91 -2.38 -8.27
C ASP A 71 19.61 -2.30 -6.91
N ASP A 72 20.03 -3.42 -6.32
CA ASP A 72 20.89 -3.41 -5.13
C ASP A 72 22.25 -2.76 -5.40
N ALA A 73 22.73 -2.81 -6.64
CA ALA A 73 23.96 -2.14 -7.05
C ALA A 73 23.72 -0.72 -7.59
N THR A 74 22.62 -0.48 -8.31
CA THR A 74 22.38 0.79 -9.02
C THR A 74 21.46 1.76 -8.27
N GLY A 75 20.49 1.24 -7.51
CA GLY A 75 19.43 2.01 -6.86
C GLY A 75 18.45 2.70 -7.81
N GLU A 76 18.48 2.37 -9.10
CA GLU A 76 17.72 3.09 -10.13
C GLU A 76 16.22 2.76 -10.11
N LEU A 77 15.87 1.49 -9.89
CA LEU A 77 14.49 1.00 -10.00
C LEU A 77 13.68 1.25 -8.73
N ARG A 78 14.31 1.19 -7.55
CA ARG A 78 13.64 1.42 -6.26
C ARG A 78 13.10 2.84 -6.08
N PHE A 79 13.47 3.78 -6.95
CA PHE A 79 12.98 5.15 -6.96
C PHE A 79 12.19 5.50 -8.23
N ASP A 80 12.09 4.59 -9.21
CA ASP A 80 11.23 4.77 -10.39
C ASP A 80 9.76 4.57 -10.01
N THR A 81 9.13 5.62 -9.49
CA THR A 81 7.72 5.57 -9.08
C THR A 81 6.77 5.31 -10.24
N GLY A 82 7.17 5.59 -11.49
CA GLY A 82 6.39 5.26 -12.68
C GLY A 82 6.33 3.75 -12.90
N LEU A 83 7.48 3.07 -12.87
CA LEU A 83 7.57 1.61 -12.93
C LEU A 83 6.80 0.96 -11.77
N LEU A 84 7.10 1.37 -10.54
CA LEU A 84 6.48 0.80 -9.34
C LEU A 84 4.96 1.03 -9.35
N GLY A 85 4.50 2.19 -9.81
CA GLY A 85 3.09 2.51 -9.98
C GLY A 85 2.38 1.61 -11.00
N ARG A 86 2.98 1.38 -12.18
CA ARG A 86 2.41 0.45 -13.19
C ARG A 86 2.30 -0.98 -12.67
N ARG A 87 3.30 -1.44 -11.93
CA ARG A 87 3.27 -2.78 -11.31
C ARG A 87 2.22 -2.89 -10.24
N MET A 88 2.07 -1.86 -9.42
CA MET A 88 1.01 -1.81 -8.43
C MET A 88 -0.39 -1.80 -9.08
N GLN A 89 -0.58 -1.10 -10.20
CA GLN A 89 -1.82 -1.16 -10.99
C GLN A 89 -2.10 -2.59 -11.48
N ALA A 90 -1.09 -3.24 -12.06
CA ALA A 90 -1.23 -4.61 -12.54
C ALA A 90 -1.53 -5.61 -11.41
N THR A 91 -1.01 -5.38 -10.19
CA THR A 91 -1.41 -6.16 -9.01
C THR A 91 -2.88 -5.96 -8.65
N VAL A 92 -3.40 -4.73 -8.71
CA VAL A 92 -4.84 -4.46 -8.50
C VAL A 92 -5.69 -5.18 -9.55
N ASP A 93 -5.28 -5.13 -10.81
CA ASP A 93 -5.97 -5.80 -11.92
C ASP A 93 -5.93 -7.34 -11.75
N TRP A 94 -4.79 -7.89 -11.31
CA TRP A 94 -4.66 -9.31 -11.01
C TRP A 94 -5.60 -9.75 -9.90
N LEU A 95 -5.71 -8.98 -8.80
CA LEU A 95 -6.66 -9.23 -7.70
C LEU A 95 -8.12 -9.18 -8.20
N ALA A 96 -8.44 -8.28 -9.12
CA ALA A 96 -9.77 -8.22 -9.72
C ALA A 96 -10.10 -9.43 -10.60
N GLY A 97 -9.07 -10.09 -11.16
CA GLY A 97 -9.23 -11.30 -11.96
C GLY A 97 -9.33 -12.62 -11.17
N GLN A 98 -8.97 -12.64 -9.89
CA GLN A 98 -8.99 -13.87 -9.10
C GLN A 98 -10.39 -14.15 -8.51
N ALA A 99 -10.89 -15.38 -8.68
CA ALA A 99 -12.18 -15.78 -8.11
C ALA A 99 -12.28 -15.52 -6.59
N ALA A 100 -11.17 -15.66 -5.86
CA ALA A 100 -11.13 -15.48 -4.41
C ALA A 100 -11.15 -14.00 -3.94
N THR A 101 -10.88 -13.04 -4.83
CA THR A 101 -10.76 -11.61 -4.45
C THR A 101 -11.52 -10.65 -5.36
N ARG A 102 -12.08 -11.12 -6.49
CA ARG A 102 -12.75 -10.27 -7.49
C ARG A 102 -13.91 -9.44 -6.95
N ASP A 103 -14.60 -9.94 -5.92
CA ASP A 103 -15.77 -9.30 -5.33
C ASP A 103 -15.42 -8.53 -4.03
N LEU A 104 -14.15 -8.53 -3.64
CA LEU A 104 -13.67 -7.84 -2.44
C LEU A 104 -13.23 -6.40 -2.75
N PRO A 105 -13.51 -5.42 -1.88
CA PRO A 105 -12.90 -4.10 -1.99
C PRO A 105 -11.38 -4.21 -1.81
N VAL A 106 -10.64 -3.46 -2.64
CA VAL A 106 -9.18 -3.46 -2.62
C VAL A 106 -8.65 -2.25 -1.84
N GLY A 107 -7.81 -2.53 -0.86
CA GLY A 107 -7.01 -1.53 -0.13
C GLY A 107 -5.54 -1.62 -0.52
N LEU A 108 -4.83 -0.49 -0.47
CA LEU A 108 -3.39 -0.45 -0.72
C LEU A 108 -2.65 0.07 0.51
N PHE A 109 -1.65 -0.67 0.96
CA PHE A 109 -0.75 -0.23 2.03
C PHE A 109 0.63 0.03 1.44
N GLY A 110 1.05 1.29 1.38
CA GLY A 110 2.36 1.69 0.88
C GLY A 110 3.30 2.12 2.00
N ALA A 111 4.51 1.58 2.02
CA ALA A 111 5.55 1.97 2.97
C ALA A 111 6.66 2.77 2.27
N SER A 112 7.10 3.88 2.85
CA SER A 112 8.15 4.73 2.25
C SER A 112 7.83 5.07 0.78
N THR A 113 8.71 4.79 -0.18
CA THR A 113 8.49 4.97 -1.62
C THR A 113 7.33 4.14 -2.19
N GLY A 114 6.99 3.00 -1.57
CA GLY A 114 5.81 2.21 -1.93
C GLY A 114 4.50 2.96 -1.77
N ALA A 115 4.46 4.03 -0.96
CA ALA A 115 3.31 4.93 -0.86
C ALA A 115 3.01 5.65 -2.18
N ALA A 116 4.04 6.07 -2.91
CA ALA A 116 3.86 6.71 -4.22
C ALA A 116 3.26 5.72 -5.23
N ALA A 117 3.78 4.49 -5.27
CA ALA A 117 3.24 3.44 -6.13
C ALA A 117 1.77 3.12 -5.82
N ALA A 118 1.42 3.03 -4.53
CA ALA A 118 0.04 2.82 -4.08
C ALA A 118 -0.89 3.96 -4.51
N LEU A 119 -0.47 5.22 -4.35
CA LEU A 119 -1.27 6.38 -4.74
C LEU A 119 -1.42 6.51 -6.25
N ILE A 120 -0.37 6.24 -7.03
CA ILE A 120 -0.43 6.19 -8.49
C ILE A 120 -1.44 5.12 -8.93
N ALA A 121 -1.37 3.91 -8.36
CA ALA A 121 -2.33 2.86 -8.70
C ALA A 121 -3.77 3.21 -8.30
N ALA A 122 -3.96 3.87 -7.16
CA ALA A 122 -5.28 4.31 -6.72
C ALA A 122 -5.90 5.38 -7.64
N ALA A 123 -5.08 6.27 -8.19
CA ALA A 123 -5.53 7.26 -9.17
C ALA A 123 -5.93 6.62 -10.51
N GLU A 124 -5.19 5.60 -10.94
CA GLU A 124 -5.41 4.91 -12.22
C GLU A 124 -6.50 3.82 -12.16
N ARG A 125 -6.90 3.38 -10.95
CA ARG A 125 -7.97 2.38 -10.73
C ARG A 125 -9.01 2.86 -9.71
N PRO A 126 -9.66 4.02 -9.94
CA PRO A 126 -10.54 4.66 -8.94
C PRO A 126 -11.80 3.86 -8.62
N ALA A 127 -12.26 2.99 -9.53
CA ALA A 127 -13.41 2.11 -9.29
C ALA A 127 -13.08 0.95 -8.33
N ARG A 128 -11.82 0.48 -8.33
CA ARG A 128 -11.41 -0.74 -7.63
C ARG A 128 -10.73 -0.47 -6.30
N VAL A 129 -9.88 0.56 -6.22
CA VAL A 129 -9.16 0.90 -4.99
C VAL A 129 -10.04 1.76 -4.10
N ARG A 130 -10.35 1.27 -2.89
CA ARG A 130 -11.28 1.92 -1.95
C ARG A 130 -10.58 2.66 -0.83
N ALA A 131 -9.38 2.22 -0.44
CA ALA A 131 -8.57 2.92 0.54
C ALA A 131 -7.07 2.77 0.29
N VAL A 132 -6.30 3.78 0.67
CA VAL A 132 -4.84 3.79 0.68
C VAL A 132 -4.35 4.19 2.08
N VAL A 133 -3.41 3.42 2.63
CA VAL A 133 -2.66 3.78 3.83
C VAL A 133 -1.19 3.93 3.45
N SER A 134 -0.61 5.10 3.74
CA SER A 134 0.80 5.42 3.56
C SER A 134 1.49 5.43 4.92
N ARG A 135 2.49 4.57 5.15
CA ARG A 135 3.27 4.55 6.41
C ARG A 135 4.68 5.10 6.21
N GLY A 136 4.96 6.24 6.83
CA GLY A 136 6.24 6.95 6.69
C GLY A 136 6.58 7.19 5.22
N GLY A 137 5.53 7.39 4.41
CA GLY A 137 5.62 7.34 2.96
C GLY A 137 6.10 8.63 2.33
N ARG A 138 6.42 8.55 1.04
CA ARG A 138 6.74 9.69 0.18
C ARG A 138 5.61 9.94 -0.83
N PRO A 139 4.39 10.34 -0.38
CA PRO A 139 3.26 10.56 -1.27
C PRO A 139 3.52 11.71 -2.27
N ASP A 140 4.40 12.64 -1.93
CA ASP A 140 4.87 13.72 -2.81
C ASP A 140 5.43 13.19 -4.14
N LEU A 141 6.05 12.00 -4.13
CA LEU A 141 6.62 11.37 -5.33
C LEU A 141 5.54 10.80 -6.29
N ALA A 142 4.28 10.75 -5.89
CA ALA A 142 3.17 10.42 -6.81
C ALA A 142 2.84 11.58 -7.77
N GLY A 143 3.43 12.77 -7.56
CA GLY A 143 3.35 13.86 -8.53
C GLY A 143 1.91 14.22 -8.89
N ALA A 144 1.61 14.34 -10.18
CA ALA A 144 0.28 14.70 -10.68
C ALA A 144 -0.82 13.67 -10.35
N ALA A 145 -0.47 12.42 -10.04
CA ALA A 145 -1.45 11.37 -9.76
C ALA A 145 -2.28 11.66 -8.48
N LEU A 146 -1.75 12.45 -7.53
CA LEU A 146 -2.44 12.77 -6.28
C LEU A 146 -3.85 13.34 -6.50
N SER A 147 -4.04 14.20 -7.51
CA SER A 147 -5.33 14.82 -7.80
C SER A 147 -6.34 13.87 -8.45
N GLY A 148 -5.89 12.71 -8.94
CA GLY A 148 -6.76 11.68 -9.53
C GLY A 148 -7.19 10.60 -8.52
N VAL A 149 -6.66 10.62 -7.29
CA VAL A 149 -7.02 9.63 -6.27
C VAL A 149 -8.45 9.88 -5.81
N HIS A 150 -9.32 8.86 -5.84
CA HIS A 150 -10.69 8.93 -5.29
C HIS A 150 -10.86 8.13 -3.98
N ALA A 151 -9.92 7.22 -3.71
CA ALA A 151 -9.93 6.35 -2.53
C ALA A 151 -9.79 7.15 -1.22
N LEU A 152 -10.23 6.56 -0.10
CA LEU A 152 -9.94 7.08 1.24
C LEU A 152 -8.43 7.03 1.51
N VAL A 153 -7.80 8.14 1.87
CA VAL A 153 -6.34 8.17 2.11
C VAL A 153 -6.00 8.46 3.57
N LEU A 154 -5.17 7.61 4.17
CA LEU A 154 -4.54 7.85 5.47
C LEU A 154 -3.03 7.92 5.31
N LEU A 155 -2.45 9.05 5.70
CA LEU A 155 -1.01 9.27 5.75
C LEU A 155 -0.54 9.17 7.21
N ILE A 156 0.12 8.07 7.57
CA ILE A 156 0.67 7.83 8.91
C ILE A 156 2.15 8.22 8.92
N VAL A 157 2.53 9.16 9.77
CA VAL A 157 3.91 9.69 9.84
C VAL A 157 4.43 9.70 11.27
N GLY A 158 5.71 9.40 11.45
CA GLY A 158 6.36 9.53 12.76
C GLY A 158 6.60 11.00 13.11
N GLY A 159 6.28 11.40 14.35
CA GLY A 159 6.39 12.79 14.80
C GLY A 159 7.82 13.34 14.80
N GLU A 160 8.83 12.47 14.92
CA GLU A 160 10.24 12.88 14.85
C GLU A 160 10.78 12.89 13.41
N ASP A 161 10.04 12.35 12.44
CA ASP A 161 10.37 12.42 11.02
C ASP A 161 9.81 13.69 10.38
N ARG A 162 10.33 14.84 10.82
CA ARG A 162 9.80 16.16 10.50
C ARG A 162 9.80 16.48 9.01
N GLU A 163 10.80 15.99 8.28
CA GLU A 163 10.87 16.20 6.83
C GLU A 163 9.74 15.44 6.12
N VAL A 164 9.57 14.15 6.44
CA VAL A 164 8.50 13.34 5.85
C VAL A 164 7.14 13.86 6.29
N LEU A 165 6.99 14.35 7.52
CA LEU A 165 5.74 14.98 7.98
C LEU A 165 5.37 16.17 7.10
N ARG A 166 6.29 17.11 6.89
CA ARG A 166 6.08 18.27 6.01
C ARG A 166 5.70 17.85 4.59
N LEU A 167 6.35 16.82 4.05
CA LEU A 167 6.06 16.30 2.70
C LEU A 167 4.67 15.64 2.62
N ASN A 168 4.24 14.95 3.67
CA ASN A 168 2.91 14.34 3.73
C ASN A 168 1.81 15.40 3.90
N GLU A 169 2.04 16.44 4.70
CA GLU A 169 1.13 17.59 4.81
C GLU A 169 0.95 18.29 3.44
N GLN A 170 2.04 18.54 2.72
CA GLN A 170 1.99 19.12 1.37
C GLN A 170 1.27 18.22 0.36
N ALA A 171 1.47 16.90 0.43
CA ALA A 171 0.77 15.97 -0.43
C ALA A 171 -0.74 15.90 -0.10
N ALA A 172 -1.10 16.01 1.18
CA ALA A 172 -2.50 15.99 1.63
C ALA A 172 -3.33 17.14 1.05
N GLU A 173 -2.72 18.31 0.82
CA GLU A 173 -3.37 19.46 0.14
C GLU A 173 -3.83 19.14 -1.29
N ARG A 174 -3.22 18.14 -1.93
CA ARG A 174 -3.48 17.73 -3.32
C ARG A 174 -4.31 16.46 -3.42
N LEU A 175 -4.61 15.84 -2.28
CA LEU A 175 -5.40 14.62 -2.16
C LEU A 175 -6.88 14.95 -1.88
N PRO A 176 -7.78 13.96 -1.96
CA PRO A 176 -9.20 14.16 -1.65
C PRO A 176 -9.43 14.77 -0.27
N ALA A 177 -10.55 15.47 -0.09
CA ALA A 177 -10.97 15.99 1.21
C ALA A 177 -11.17 14.89 2.29
N SER A 178 -11.31 13.62 1.88
CA SER A 178 -11.35 12.47 2.77
C SER A 178 -9.96 12.07 3.31
N CYS A 179 -8.87 12.63 2.79
CA CYS A 179 -7.52 12.38 3.24
C CYS A 179 -7.32 12.82 4.70
N ARG A 180 -6.60 12.02 5.49
CA ARG A 180 -6.22 12.35 6.87
C ARG A 180 -4.73 12.10 7.07
N VAL A 181 -4.07 13.00 7.80
CA VAL A 181 -2.71 12.82 8.30
C VAL A 181 -2.78 12.42 9.76
N HIS A 182 -2.15 11.30 10.11
CA HIS A 182 -2.05 10.79 11.46
C HIS A 182 -0.58 10.81 11.89
N VAL A 183 -0.26 11.56 12.94
CA VAL A 183 1.09 11.66 13.49
C VAL A 183 1.22 10.73 14.68
N VAL A 184 2.20 9.82 14.66
CA VAL A 184 2.57 8.97 15.79
C VAL A 184 3.63 9.70 16.63
N PRO A 185 3.29 10.20 17.83
CA PRO A 185 4.21 11.01 18.63
C PRO A 185 5.49 10.25 18.99
N GLY A 186 6.65 10.91 18.89
CA GLY A 186 7.94 10.31 19.25
C GLY A 186 8.47 9.24 18.27
N ALA A 187 7.69 8.82 17.27
CA ALA A 187 8.12 7.81 16.32
C ALA A 187 9.05 8.39 15.24
N THR A 188 10.06 7.61 14.86
CA THR A 188 10.97 7.91 13.74
C THR A 188 10.53 7.22 12.45
N HIS A 189 11.29 7.39 11.35
CA HIS A 189 10.92 6.98 9.99
C HIS A 189 10.38 5.54 9.86
N LEU A 190 10.96 4.60 10.59
CA LEU A 190 10.63 3.17 10.52
C LEU A 190 9.70 2.69 11.64
N PHE A 191 9.28 3.58 12.53
CA PHE A 191 8.46 3.27 13.71
C PHE A 191 9.06 2.15 14.59
N PRO A 192 10.39 2.14 14.91
CA PRO A 192 10.97 1.12 15.78
C PRO A 192 10.64 1.32 17.26
N GLU A 193 10.13 2.50 17.65
CA GLU A 193 9.83 2.83 19.03
C GLU A 193 8.70 1.93 19.58
N PRO A 194 8.75 1.54 20.87
CA PRO A 194 7.74 0.68 21.46
C PRO A 194 6.32 1.22 21.26
N GLY A 195 5.41 0.42 20.70
CA GLY A 195 4.02 0.79 20.46
C GLY A 195 3.78 1.54 19.14
N ALA A 196 4.82 2.04 18.48
CA ALA A 196 4.65 2.86 17.29
C ALA A 196 4.09 2.06 16.10
N LEU A 197 4.63 0.86 15.85
CA LEU A 197 4.15 0.00 14.76
C LEU A 197 2.78 -0.63 15.07
N GLU A 198 2.50 -0.90 16.35
CA GLU A 198 1.18 -1.33 16.83
C GLU A 198 0.14 -0.26 16.53
N GLU A 199 0.43 1.01 16.85
CA GLU A 199 -0.46 2.13 16.51
C GLU A 199 -0.64 2.26 14.99
N VAL A 200 0.43 2.10 14.18
CA VAL A 200 0.29 2.05 12.71
C VAL A 200 -0.70 0.95 12.28
N ALA A 201 -0.58 -0.25 12.84
CA ALA A 201 -1.40 -1.39 12.47
C ALA A 201 -2.88 -1.19 12.87
N GLU A 202 -3.13 -0.65 14.07
CA GLU A 202 -4.46 -0.31 14.55
C GLU A 202 -5.12 0.75 13.65
N ARG A 203 -4.41 1.86 13.37
CA ARG A 203 -4.92 2.92 12.50
C ARG A 203 -5.17 2.44 11.07
N ALA A 204 -4.30 1.59 10.54
CA ALA A 204 -4.50 0.98 9.22
C ALA A 204 -5.74 0.07 9.22
N THR A 205 -5.94 -0.73 10.27
CA THR A 205 -7.12 -1.59 10.43
C THR A 205 -8.40 -0.77 10.42
N ASP A 206 -8.48 0.26 11.28
CA ASP A 206 -9.63 1.16 11.37
C ASP A 206 -9.94 1.84 10.03
N TRP A 207 -8.90 2.17 9.26
CA TRP A 207 -9.06 2.81 7.96
C TRP A 207 -9.60 1.85 6.92
N PHE A 208 -9.02 0.66 6.81
CA PHE A 208 -9.45 -0.36 5.86
C PHE A 208 -10.84 -0.93 6.19
N ALA A 209 -11.26 -0.93 7.45
CA ALA A 209 -12.61 -1.30 7.85
C ALA A 209 -13.71 -0.38 7.26
N ARG A 210 -13.34 0.82 6.78
CA ARG A 210 -14.27 1.75 6.11
C ARG A 210 -14.46 1.43 4.63
N MET A 211 -13.69 0.51 4.07
CA MET A 211 -13.85 0.12 2.68
C MET A 211 -15.19 -0.57 2.49
N THR A 212 -15.97 -0.06 1.55
CA THR A 212 -17.19 -0.73 1.09
C THR A 212 -16.94 -1.29 -0.31
N PRO A 213 -17.57 -2.43 -0.67
CA PRO A 213 -17.62 -2.86 -2.05
C PRO A 213 -18.16 -1.76 -2.97
N GLU A 214 -17.87 -1.86 -4.26
CA GLU A 214 -18.52 -1.01 -5.26
C GLU A 214 -20.04 -1.30 -5.23
N GLU A 215 -20.87 -0.26 -5.09
CA GLU A 215 -22.31 -0.45 -5.27
C GLU A 215 -22.59 -0.69 -6.76
N PRO A 216 -23.28 -1.79 -7.14
CA PRO A 216 -23.63 -2.00 -8.53
C PRO A 216 -24.64 -0.92 -8.97
N GLY A 217 -24.19 0.09 -9.73
CA GLY A 217 -25.09 1.01 -10.43
C GLY A 217 -24.80 2.51 -10.37
N ALA A 218 -23.67 2.97 -9.82
CA ALA A 218 -23.29 4.38 -9.93
C ALA A 218 -22.68 4.66 -11.32
N VAL A 219 -23.56 4.94 -12.30
CA VAL A 219 -23.22 5.54 -13.60
C VAL A 219 -23.65 7.00 -13.60
#